data_AF-Q9VI03-F1
#
_entry.id   AF-Q9VI03-F1
#
_cell.length_a   1.000
_cell.length_b   1.000
_cell.length_c   1.000
_cell.angle_alpha   90.00
_cell.angle_beta   90.00
_cell.angle_gamma   90.00
#
_symmetry.space_group_name_H-M   'P 1'
#
loop_
_entity.id
_entity.type
_entity.pdbx_description
1 polymer ?
#
loop_
_entity_poly.entity_id
_entity_poly.type
_entity_poly.pdbx_seq_one_letter_code
_entity_poly.pdbx_strand_id
1 'polypeptide(L)'
;MEAASERKTQIMEKRKLMGDKRMSMGMKSFYASVMGSIFRMSDEQRNAFAAMYRRHKADAQYVNNNYVDDPVEEYVPIYQTVFDDDRDPVHEPTFSKHRIPLQIRCLERYHNSKREYADQFKREIKLLIDNQSTAQEAWQFVRTMAYTTLWPPLHTRKELKIFELDFCKLNPQEQKRYNKIMATNFS
;
A
#
# COMPACT_ATOMS: atom_id res chain seq x y z
N MET A 1 18.41 -58.69 -60.43
CA MET A 1 18.06 -57.86 -59.25
C MET A 1 19.14 -57.87 -58.17
N GLU A 2 20.02 -58.88 -58.11
CA GLU A 2 21.10 -58.99 -57.09
C GLU A 2 22.13 -57.85 -57.08
N ALA A 3 22.59 -57.37 -58.24
CA ALA A 3 23.62 -56.32 -58.27
C ALA A 3 23.17 -54.99 -57.62
N ALA A 4 21.88 -54.68 -57.64
CA ALA A 4 21.32 -53.50 -56.98
C ALA A 4 21.17 -53.70 -55.46
N SER A 5 20.89 -54.91 -54.99
CA SER A 5 20.88 -55.22 -53.55
C SER A 5 22.29 -55.19 -52.97
N GLU A 6 23.29 -55.74 -53.67
CA GLU A 6 24.69 -55.73 -53.23
C GLU A 6 25.25 -54.30 -53.13
N ARG A 7 24.90 -53.41 -54.06
CA ARG A 7 25.34 -52.01 -54.00
C ARG A 7 24.72 -51.27 -52.81
N LYS A 8 23.46 -51.56 -52.48
CA LYS A 8 22.78 -50.98 -51.30
C LYS A 8 23.38 -51.50 -49.99
N THR A 9 23.70 -52.78 -49.90
CA THR A 9 24.35 -53.36 -48.71
C THR A 9 25.76 -52.80 -48.51
N GLN A 10 26.58 -52.70 -49.57
CA GLN A 10 27.92 -52.10 -49.48
C GLN A 10 27.90 -50.62 -49.04
N ILE A 11 26.93 -49.83 -49.53
CA ILE A 11 26.77 -48.43 -49.11
C ILE A 11 26.34 -48.36 -47.63
N MET A 12 25.47 -49.26 -47.19
CA MET A 12 25.02 -49.33 -45.80
C MET A 12 26.16 -49.75 -44.86
N GLU A 13 26.97 -50.72 -45.26
CA GLU A 13 28.18 -51.10 -44.51
C GLU A 13 29.19 -49.97 -44.41
N LYS A 14 29.50 -49.27 -45.52
CA LYS A 14 30.37 -48.08 -45.49
C LYS A 14 29.83 -47.00 -44.55
N ARG A 15 28.51 -46.78 -44.52
CA ARG A 15 27.88 -45.82 -43.60
C ARG A 15 28.00 -46.26 -42.14
N LYS A 16 27.81 -47.56 -41.86
CA LYS A 16 27.98 -48.13 -40.52
C LYS A 16 29.43 -47.99 -40.05
N LEU A 17 30.39 -48.35 -40.88
CA LEU A 17 31.83 -48.24 -40.60
C LEU A 17 32.26 -46.78 -40.36
N MET A 18 31.72 -45.83 -41.12
CA MET A 18 31.94 -44.39 -40.90
C MET A 18 31.27 -43.89 -39.61
N GLY A 19 30.11 -44.44 -39.24
CA GLY A 19 29.45 -44.18 -37.96
C GLY A 19 30.31 -44.64 -36.79
N ASP A 20 30.78 -45.88 -36.83
CA ASP A 20 31.62 -46.49 -35.79
C ASP A 20 32.96 -45.76 -35.65
N LYS A 21 33.59 -45.38 -36.77
CA LYS A 21 34.82 -44.57 -36.78
C LYS A 21 34.62 -43.16 -36.20
N ARG A 22 33.44 -42.56 -36.36
CA ARG A 22 33.14 -41.26 -35.73
C ARG A 22 32.93 -41.43 -34.22
N MET A 23 32.21 -42.47 -33.82
CA MET A 23 31.98 -42.79 -32.40
C MET A 23 33.29 -43.09 -31.67
N SER A 24 34.24 -43.79 -32.30
CA SER A 24 35.56 -44.04 -31.70
C SER A 24 36.43 -42.79 -31.55
N MET A 25 36.21 -41.76 -32.38
CA MET A 25 36.85 -40.44 -32.26
C MET A 25 36.07 -39.48 -31.36
N GLY A 26 35.08 -39.95 -30.60
CA GLY A 26 34.25 -39.11 -29.73
C GLY A 26 33.30 -38.17 -30.48
N MET A 27 33.10 -38.38 -31.78
CA MET A 27 32.21 -37.57 -32.63
C MET A 27 30.82 -38.22 -32.72
N LYS A 28 29.77 -37.39 -32.63
CA LYS A 28 28.37 -37.85 -32.73
C LYS A 28 28.06 -38.44 -34.12
N SER A 29 27.18 -39.45 -34.15
CA SER A 29 26.62 -40.07 -35.36
C SER A 29 25.95 -39.06 -36.30
N PHE A 30 26.08 -39.27 -37.62
CA PHE A 30 25.44 -38.44 -38.65
C PHE A 30 23.92 -38.31 -38.47
N TYR A 31 23.24 -39.37 -38.03
CA TYR A 31 21.78 -39.36 -37.84
C TYR A 31 21.33 -38.64 -36.56
N ALA A 32 22.25 -38.45 -35.61
CA ALA A 32 21.96 -37.76 -34.35
C ALA A 32 21.84 -36.24 -34.52
N SER A 33 22.38 -35.64 -35.60
CA SER A 33 22.39 -34.17 -35.76
C SER A 33 21.13 -33.60 -36.41
N VAL A 34 20.45 -34.35 -37.28
CA VAL A 34 19.31 -33.81 -38.06
C VAL A 34 17.97 -34.10 -37.39
N MET A 35 17.74 -35.33 -36.93
CA MET A 35 16.46 -35.71 -36.29
C MET A 35 16.48 -35.58 -34.76
N GLY A 36 17.65 -35.58 -34.14
CA GLY A 36 17.82 -35.56 -32.68
C GLY A 36 17.53 -34.23 -32.00
N SER A 37 17.12 -33.17 -32.73
CA SER A 37 16.82 -31.85 -32.13
C SER A 37 15.33 -31.55 -31.99
N ILE A 38 14.46 -32.32 -32.66
CA ILE A 38 13.00 -32.07 -32.68
C ILE A 38 12.24 -33.09 -31.83
N PHE A 39 12.85 -34.24 -31.51
CA PHE A 39 12.23 -35.32 -30.76
C PHE A 39 13.26 -35.96 -29.80
N ARG A 40 13.49 -35.35 -28.63
CA ARG A 40 14.21 -35.99 -27.52
C ARG A 40 13.27 -36.13 -26.32
N MET A 41 12.52 -37.22 -26.33
CA MET A 41 11.97 -37.84 -25.14
C MET A 41 13.10 -38.68 -24.49
N SER A 42 13.05 -38.87 -23.17
CA SER A 42 13.88 -39.74 -22.31
C SER A 42 15.19 -39.17 -21.71
N ASP A 43 15.07 -38.81 -20.43
CA ASP A 43 15.86 -39.25 -19.26
C ASP A 43 17.32 -38.82 -19.03
N GLU A 44 17.94 -37.98 -19.86
CA GLU A 44 19.25 -37.38 -19.52
C GLU A 44 19.17 -35.87 -19.29
N GLN A 45 18.88 -35.47 -18.03
CA GLN A 45 18.91 -34.06 -17.58
C GLN A 45 20.23 -33.34 -17.91
N ARG A 46 21.35 -34.08 -18.01
CA ARG A 46 22.70 -33.51 -18.23
C ARG A 46 22.88 -32.79 -19.58
N ASN A 47 22.00 -33.00 -20.56
CA ASN A 47 22.18 -32.46 -21.91
C ASN A 47 21.04 -31.51 -22.37
N ALA A 48 20.06 -31.20 -21.51
CA ALA A 48 18.90 -30.40 -21.87
C ALA A 48 19.25 -28.93 -22.20
N PHE A 49 20.31 -28.40 -21.60
CA PHE A 49 20.71 -26.99 -21.74
C PHE A 49 21.59 -26.71 -22.98
N ALA A 50 22.20 -27.76 -23.55
CA ALA A 50 23.14 -27.61 -24.66
C ALA A 50 22.50 -27.05 -25.95
N ALA A 51 21.17 -27.01 -26.06
CA ALA A 51 20.46 -26.42 -27.20
C ALA A 51 19.94 -24.98 -26.94
N MET A 52 20.16 -24.42 -25.74
CA MET A 52 19.57 -23.14 -25.34
C MET A 52 20.36 -21.88 -25.74
N TYR A 53 21.45 -21.99 -26.49
CA TYR A 53 22.22 -20.85 -27.01
C TYR A 53 21.66 -20.24 -28.32
N ARG A 54 20.41 -20.57 -28.70
CA ARG A 54 19.86 -20.25 -30.04
C ARG A 54 19.47 -18.79 -30.27
N ARG A 55 19.55 -17.91 -29.27
CA ARG A 55 19.16 -16.49 -29.45
C ARG A 55 20.36 -15.62 -29.80
N HIS A 56 21.52 -15.83 -29.17
CA HIS A 56 22.74 -15.07 -29.44
C HIS A 56 24.01 -15.88 -29.12
N LYS A 57 25.11 -15.66 -29.87
CA LYS A 57 26.39 -16.36 -29.63
C LYS A 57 26.97 -16.12 -28.23
N ALA A 58 26.61 -15.00 -27.59
CA ALA A 58 27.05 -14.68 -26.23
C ALA A 58 26.36 -15.54 -25.16
N ASP A 59 25.21 -16.16 -25.48
CA ASP A 59 24.43 -16.96 -24.52
C ASP A 59 25.18 -18.23 -24.09
N ALA A 60 26.13 -18.69 -24.91
CA ALA A 60 26.98 -19.85 -24.61
C ALA A 60 27.81 -19.66 -23.32
N GLN A 61 28.07 -18.42 -22.91
CA GLN A 61 28.82 -18.11 -21.69
C GLN A 61 28.02 -18.38 -20.41
N TYR A 62 26.68 -18.37 -20.50
CA TYR A 62 25.77 -18.53 -19.36
C TYR A 62 25.23 -19.96 -19.22
N VAL A 63 25.54 -20.85 -20.18
CA VAL A 63 25.11 -22.25 -20.16
C VAL A 63 26.23 -23.10 -19.57
N ASN A 64 26.16 -23.37 -18.27
CA ASN A 64 27.07 -24.31 -17.62
C ASN A 64 26.50 -25.73 -17.71
N ASN A 65 27.11 -26.60 -18.53
CA ASN A 65 26.73 -28.01 -18.63
C ASN A 65 26.92 -28.79 -17.33
N ASN A 66 27.70 -28.25 -16.38
CA ASN A 66 27.95 -28.82 -15.07
C ASN A 66 27.21 -28.05 -13.97
N TYR A 67 26.17 -27.28 -14.31
CA TYR A 67 25.33 -26.64 -13.31
C TYR A 67 24.68 -27.72 -12.44
N VAL A 68 25.01 -27.72 -11.16
CA VAL A 68 24.34 -28.46 -10.11
C VAL A 68 23.53 -27.42 -9.36
N ASP A 69 22.23 -27.64 -9.20
CA ASP A 69 21.41 -26.79 -8.33
C ASP A 69 21.87 -27.09 -6.90
N ASP A 70 22.67 -26.18 -6.34
CA ASP A 70 23.03 -26.28 -4.93
C ASP A 70 21.72 -26.18 -4.13
N PRO A 71 21.46 -27.12 -3.20
CA PRO A 71 20.27 -27.04 -2.38
C PRO A 71 20.33 -25.71 -1.62
N VAL A 72 19.41 -24.80 -1.96
CA VAL A 72 19.24 -23.54 -1.25
C VAL A 72 19.05 -23.89 0.22
N GLU A 73 20.04 -23.56 1.06
CA GLU A 73 19.88 -23.68 2.50
C GLU A 73 18.63 -22.90 2.87
N GLU A 74 17.64 -23.59 3.42
CA GLU A 74 16.38 -23.00 3.84
C GLU A 74 16.70 -21.97 4.91
N TYR A 75 16.62 -20.68 4.54
CA TYR A 75 16.93 -19.58 5.44
C TYR A 75 15.92 -19.58 6.58
N VAL A 76 16.33 -20.04 7.76
CA VAL A 76 15.56 -19.89 9.00
C VAL A 76 16.01 -18.58 9.65
N PRO A 77 15.20 -17.50 9.64
CA PRO A 77 15.56 -16.27 10.32
C PRO A 77 15.74 -16.54 11.82
N ILE A 78 16.93 -16.21 12.34
CA ILE A 78 17.20 -16.22 13.77
C ILE A 78 16.62 -14.93 14.35
N TYR A 79 15.45 -15.02 14.99
CA TYR A 79 14.90 -13.89 15.74
C TYR A 79 15.66 -13.75 17.07
N GLN A 80 16.31 -12.61 17.29
CA GLN A 80 16.79 -12.24 18.63
C GLN A 80 15.58 -12.02 19.54
N THR A 81 15.40 -12.89 20.54
CA THR A 81 14.30 -12.80 21.51
C THR A 81 14.61 -11.86 22.68
N VAL A 82 15.87 -11.43 22.81
CA VAL A 82 16.32 -10.49 23.84
C VAL A 82 16.81 -9.23 23.12
N PHE A 83 16.10 -8.13 23.32
CA PHE A 83 16.50 -6.80 22.88
C PHE A 83 17.64 -6.33 23.79
N ASP A 84 18.89 -6.41 23.32
CA ASP A 84 20.05 -5.73 23.92
C ASP A 84 20.21 -4.37 23.22
N ASP A 85 19.48 -3.35 23.69
CA ASP A 85 19.53 -1.97 23.16
C ASP A 85 20.96 -1.40 23.11
N ASP A 86 21.85 -1.88 23.99
CA ASP A 86 23.23 -1.38 24.13
C ASP A 86 24.16 -1.80 22.97
N ARG A 87 23.73 -2.70 22.08
CA ARG A 87 24.54 -3.17 20.93
C ARG A 87 24.10 -2.62 19.58
N ASP A 88 23.01 -1.87 19.50
CA ASP A 88 22.57 -1.27 18.25
C ASP A 88 23.36 0.03 17.99
N PRO A 89 24.25 0.10 16.98
CA PRO A 89 24.94 1.34 16.62
C PRO A 89 23.97 2.40 16.10
N VAL A 90 22.72 2.03 15.77
CA VAL A 90 21.67 2.93 15.34
C VAL A 90 20.84 3.33 16.56
N HIS A 91 21.40 4.21 17.40
CA HIS A 91 20.56 4.92 18.37
C HIS A 91 19.48 5.69 17.61
N GLU A 92 18.20 5.39 17.87
CA GLU A 92 17.09 6.18 17.34
C GLU A 92 17.39 7.67 17.58
N PRO A 93 17.20 8.54 16.58
CA PRO A 93 17.53 9.96 16.72
C PRO A 93 16.76 10.51 17.91
N THR A 94 17.47 10.78 19.00
CA THR A 94 16.84 11.30 20.20
C THR A 94 16.44 12.74 19.91
N PHE A 95 15.14 12.99 19.70
CA PHE A 95 14.61 14.35 19.51
C PHE A 95 14.69 15.21 20.79
N SER A 96 15.33 14.72 21.86
CA SER A 96 15.55 15.44 23.11
C SER A 96 16.25 16.78 22.93
N LYS A 97 17.14 16.91 21.93
CA LYS A 97 17.81 18.17 21.57
C LYS A 97 17.16 18.91 20.39
N HIS A 98 16.13 18.33 19.76
CA HIS A 98 15.48 18.96 18.62
C HIS A 98 14.64 20.15 19.08
N ARG A 99 15.14 21.35 18.80
CA ARG A 99 14.40 22.60 19.08
C ARG A 99 13.39 22.82 17.97
N ILE A 100 12.10 22.68 18.30
CA ILE A 100 11.01 23.09 17.42
C ILE A 100 11.21 24.57 17.04
N PRO A 101 11.24 24.92 15.73
CA PRO A 101 11.34 26.30 15.28
C PRO A 101 10.31 27.22 15.94
N LEU A 102 10.74 28.44 16.28
CA LEU A 102 9.91 29.41 17.01
C LEU A 102 8.58 29.68 16.30
N GLN A 103 8.58 29.76 14.97
CA GLN A 103 7.40 30.02 14.15
C GLN A 103 6.31 28.97 14.38
N ILE A 104 6.70 27.68 14.44
CA ILE A 104 5.78 26.57 14.69
C ILE A 104 5.19 26.68 16.09
N ARG A 105 6.04 26.96 17.10
CA ARG A 105 5.60 27.16 18.48
C ARG A 105 4.62 28.34 18.62
N CYS A 106 4.87 29.44 17.92
CA CYS A 106 3.99 30.60 17.91
C CYS A 106 2.64 30.29 17.24
N LEU A 107 2.63 29.55 16.14
CA LEU A 107 1.41 29.11 15.47
C LEU A 107 0.57 28.22 16.39
N GLU A 108 1.19 27.23 17.05
CA GLU A 108 0.52 26.36 18.00
C GLU A 108 -0.10 27.15 19.17
N ARG A 109 0.67 28.07 19.77
CA ARG A 109 0.17 28.96 20.82
C ARG A 109 -0.98 29.84 20.36
N TYR A 110 -0.91 30.38 19.15
CA TYR A 110 -1.98 31.18 18.57
C TYR A 110 -3.25 30.34 18.38
N HIS A 111 -3.13 29.10 17.89
CA HIS A 111 -4.27 28.19 17.75
C HIS A 111 -4.92 27.86 19.10
N ASN A 112 -4.12 27.59 20.13
CA ASN A 112 -4.63 27.33 21.47
C ASN A 112 -5.33 28.57 22.05
N SER A 113 -4.69 29.74 21.97
CA SER A 113 -5.26 31.01 22.45
C SER A 113 -6.56 31.36 21.72
N LYS A 114 -6.62 31.13 20.40
CA LYS A 114 -7.83 31.33 19.60
C LYS A 114 -8.98 30.43 20.05
N ARG A 115 -8.68 29.17 20.41
CA ARG A 115 -9.67 28.21 20.91
C ARG A 115 -10.19 28.64 22.28
N GLU A 116 -9.29 28.96 23.20
CA GLU A 116 -9.63 29.45 24.54
C GLU A 116 -10.47 30.73 24.47
N TYR A 117 -10.09 31.69 23.63
CA TYR A 117 -10.86 32.90 23.37
C TYR A 117 -12.26 32.59 22.84
N ALA A 118 -12.38 31.68 21.87
CA ALA A 118 -13.67 31.31 21.31
C ALA A 118 -14.58 30.62 22.35
N ASP A 119 -14.01 29.77 23.20
CA ASP A 119 -14.73 29.09 24.28
C ASP A 119 -15.17 30.06 25.37
N GLN A 120 -14.30 30.99 25.79
CA GLN A 120 -14.63 32.08 26.71
C GLN A 120 -15.73 32.97 26.14
N PHE A 121 -15.57 33.43 24.90
CA PHE A 121 -16.56 34.28 24.23
C PHE A 121 -17.92 33.59 24.13
N LYS A 122 -17.95 32.30 23.75
CA LYS A 122 -19.19 31.51 23.72
C LYS A 122 -19.85 31.42 25.08
N ARG A 123 -19.06 31.23 26.15
CA ARG A 123 -19.56 31.20 27.53
C ARG A 123 -20.14 32.55 27.93
N GLU A 124 -19.45 33.65 27.65
CA GLU A 124 -19.90 35.01 27.98
C GLU A 124 -21.19 35.36 27.25
N ILE A 125 -21.29 35.06 25.95
CA ILE A 125 -22.52 35.31 25.19
C ILE A 125 -23.67 34.47 25.75
N LYS A 126 -23.43 33.20 26.13
CA LYS A 126 -24.47 32.38 26.77
C LYS A 126 -24.97 33.02 28.06
N LEU A 127 -24.08 33.49 28.92
CA LEU A 127 -24.45 34.19 30.16
C LEU A 127 -25.25 35.47 29.88
N LEU A 128 -24.89 36.23 28.83
CA LEU A 128 -25.63 37.42 28.43
C LEU A 128 -27.04 37.09 27.91
N ILE A 129 -27.19 35.99 27.17
CA ILE A 129 -28.50 35.49 26.70
C ILE A 129 -29.35 35.06 27.90
N ASP A 130 -28.78 34.27 28.82
CA ASP A 130 -29.47 33.77 30.01
C ASP A 130 -29.88 34.89 30.98
N ASN A 131 -29.18 36.05 30.93
CA ASN A 131 -29.46 37.23 31.74
C ASN A 131 -30.53 38.17 31.15
N GLN A 132 -31.09 37.87 29.96
CA GLN A 132 -32.19 38.69 29.42
C GLN A 132 -33.50 38.43 30.17
N SER A 133 -34.31 39.47 30.35
CA SER A 133 -35.54 39.35 31.17
C SER A 133 -36.61 38.49 30.51
N THR A 134 -36.64 38.51 29.18
CA THR A 134 -37.66 37.87 28.35
C THR A 134 -37.01 37.12 27.19
N ALA A 135 -37.61 35.99 26.76
CA ALA A 135 -37.13 35.23 25.60
C ALA A 135 -37.06 36.06 24.31
N GLN A 136 -37.93 37.06 24.16
CA GLN A 136 -37.90 38.02 23.05
C GLN A 136 -36.64 38.88 23.06
N GLU A 137 -36.22 39.36 24.24
CA GLU A 137 -34.99 40.14 24.40
C GLU A 137 -33.75 39.28 24.12
N ALA A 138 -33.73 38.03 24.62
CA ALA A 138 -32.71 37.05 24.31
C ALA A 138 -32.55 36.83 22.80
N TRP A 139 -33.65 36.64 22.09
CA TRP A 139 -33.62 36.48 20.63
C TRP A 139 -33.14 37.74 19.90
N GLN A 140 -33.63 38.91 20.31
CA GLN A 140 -33.21 40.18 19.71
C GLN A 140 -31.72 40.47 19.97
N PHE A 141 -31.21 40.13 21.16
CA PHE A 141 -29.80 40.25 21.51
C PHE A 141 -28.92 39.38 20.60
N VAL A 142 -29.26 38.09 20.46
CA VAL A 142 -28.58 37.16 19.54
C VAL A 142 -28.58 37.71 18.12
N ARG A 143 -29.73 38.21 17.66
CA ARG A 143 -29.87 38.79 16.32
C ARG A 143 -28.98 40.01 16.13
N THR A 144 -28.97 40.96 17.07
CA THR A 144 -28.11 42.15 17.01
C THR A 144 -26.64 41.77 17.04
N MET A 145 -26.25 40.85 17.92
CA MET A 145 -24.86 40.36 18.03
C MET A 145 -24.37 39.71 16.74
N ALA A 146 -25.21 38.94 16.04
CA ALA A 146 -24.85 38.36 14.76
C ALA A 146 -24.59 39.39 13.64
N TYR A 147 -25.15 40.61 13.75
CA TYR A 147 -24.89 41.70 12.80
C TYR A 147 -23.71 42.57 13.22
N THR A 148 -23.59 42.89 14.51
CA THR A 148 -22.58 43.84 15.01
C THR A 148 -21.25 43.18 15.32
N THR A 149 -21.25 41.88 15.60
CA THR A 149 -20.05 41.10 15.87
C THR A 149 -19.84 40.13 14.71
N LEU A 150 -18.58 39.77 14.43
CA LEU A 150 -18.23 38.71 13.48
C LEU A 150 -18.63 37.30 14.00
N TRP A 151 -19.53 37.22 14.98
CA TRP A 151 -19.93 35.99 15.67
C TRP A 151 -21.45 35.89 15.89
N PRO A 152 -22.06 34.75 15.56
CA PRO A 152 -21.52 33.69 14.70
C PRO A 152 -21.46 34.20 13.25
N PRO A 153 -20.62 33.66 12.36
CA PRO A 153 -20.70 33.98 10.93
C PRO A 153 -22.01 33.41 10.39
N LEU A 154 -23.11 34.13 10.57
CA LEU A 154 -24.43 33.83 10.04
C LEU A 154 -24.70 34.71 8.83
N HIS A 155 -23.69 34.90 7.98
CA HIS A 155 -23.83 35.73 6.78
C HIS A 155 -24.60 34.98 5.69
N THR A 156 -24.61 33.65 5.72
CA THR A 156 -25.29 32.83 4.73
C THR A 156 -26.65 32.36 5.25
N ARG A 157 -27.69 32.39 4.40
CA ARG A 157 -29.02 31.82 4.69
C ARG A 157 -28.97 30.37 5.18
N LYS A 158 -27.97 29.60 4.75
CA LYS A 158 -27.73 28.22 5.23
C LYS A 158 -27.31 28.18 6.70
N GLU A 159 -26.39 29.05 7.10
CA GLU A 159 -25.88 29.15 8.47
C GLU A 159 -26.99 29.62 9.42
N LEU A 160 -27.80 30.59 8.99
CA LEU A 160 -29.00 31.02 9.73
C LEU A 160 -29.99 29.87 9.98
N LYS A 161 -30.26 29.05 8.96
CA LYS A 161 -31.13 27.87 9.11
C LYS A 161 -30.54 26.84 10.07
N ILE A 162 -29.23 26.62 10.06
CA ILE A 162 -28.57 25.70 11.00
C ILE A 162 -28.67 26.26 12.43
N PHE A 163 -28.42 27.56 12.62
CA PHE A 163 -28.57 28.21 13.91
C PHE A 163 -30.01 28.10 14.45
N GLU A 164 -31.00 28.39 13.61
CA GLU A 164 -32.41 28.24 13.96
C GLU A 164 -32.74 26.79 14.37
N LEU A 165 -32.20 25.81 13.65
CA LEU A 165 -32.41 24.41 13.94
C LEU A 165 -31.72 23.96 15.23
N ASP A 166 -30.53 24.45 15.57
CA ASP A 166 -29.74 23.88 16.68
C ASP A 166 -29.77 24.71 17.96
N PHE A 167 -29.82 26.04 17.84
CA PHE A 167 -29.73 26.95 18.99
C PHE A 167 -31.10 27.21 19.63
N CYS A 168 -32.17 27.25 18.83
CA CYS A 168 -33.53 27.48 19.32
C CYS A 168 -34.25 26.20 19.78
N LYS A 169 -33.55 25.05 19.83
CA LYS A 169 -34.10 23.81 20.39
C LYS A 169 -34.23 23.95 21.90
N LEU A 170 -35.46 23.81 22.41
CA LEU A 170 -35.71 23.63 23.83
C LEU A 170 -34.93 22.43 24.35
N ASN A 171 -34.42 22.51 25.58
CA ASN A 171 -33.80 21.36 26.24
C ASN A 171 -34.81 20.19 26.23
N PRO A 172 -34.41 18.92 26.02
CA PRO A 172 -35.31 17.77 26.10
C PRO A 172 -36.32 17.79 27.27
N GLN A 173 -35.93 18.32 28.43
CA GLN A 173 -36.84 18.53 29.57
C GLN A 173 -37.89 19.60 29.32
N GLU A 174 -37.49 20.76 28.78
CA GLU A 174 -38.38 21.86 28.42
C GLU A 174 -39.30 21.47 27.26
N GLN A 175 -38.79 20.75 26.27
CA GLN A 175 -39.59 20.21 25.17
C GLN A 175 -40.67 19.25 25.68
N LYS A 176 -40.33 18.36 26.63
CA LYS A 176 -41.33 17.49 27.29
C LYS A 176 -42.39 18.31 28.02
N ARG A 177 -42.00 19.36 28.74
CA ARG A 177 -42.93 20.26 29.43
C ARG A 177 -43.82 21.03 28.45
N TYR A 178 -43.24 21.56 27.37
CA TYR A 178 -43.95 22.24 26.30
C TYR A 178 -44.98 21.33 25.65
N ASN A 179 -44.57 20.11 25.26
CA ASN A 179 -45.48 19.12 24.68
C ASN A 179 -46.61 18.75 25.66
N LYS A 180 -46.32 18.66 26.97
CA LYS A 180 -47.34 18.43 28.00
C LYS A 180 -48.36 19.58 28.07
N ILE A 181 -47.90 20.83 28.05
CA ILE A 181 -48.78 22.01 28.09
C ILE A 181 -49.62 22.13 26.81
N MET A 182 -49.04 21.84 25.65
CA MET A 182 -49.77 21.89 24.37
C MET A 182 -50.76 20.74 24.20
N ALA A 183 -50.52 19.59 24.85
CA ALA A 183 -51.45 18.46 24.86
C ALA A 183 -52.62 18.65 25.84
N THR A 184 -52.50 19.54 26.82
CA THR A 184 -53.60 19.85 27.75
C THR A 184 -54.56 20.85 27.12
N ASN A 185 -55.78 20.43 26.79
CA ASN A 185 -56.87 21.34 26.48
C ASN A 185 -57.30 22.03 27.77
N PHE A 186 -57.10 23.34 27.88
CA PHE A 186 -57.72 24.15 28.93
C PHE A 186 -59.16 24.44 28.48
N SER A 187 -60.13 23.78 29.11
CA SER A 187 -61.57 24.08 28.97
C SER A 187 -61.96 25.29 29.81
#